data_AF-A0A815CL39-F1
#
_entry.id   AF-A0A815CL39-F1
#
_cell.length_a   1.000
_cell.length_b   1.000
_cell.length_c   1.000
_cell.angle_alpha   90.00
_cell.angle_beta   90.00
_cell.angle_gamma   90.00
#
_symmetry.space_group_name_H-M   'P 1'
#
loop_
_entity.id
_entity.type
_entity.pdbx_description
1 polymer ?
#
loop_
_entity_poly.entity_id
_entity_poly.type
_entity_poly.pdbx_seq_one_letter_code
_entity_poly.pdbx_strand_id
1 'polypeptide(L)'
;MTTNSTCDFHQLMYLLDTNDLEEVRILLKHENGVKRMNLFDKFDSNNNTLLHRYILRNQADAVHLLLECGASVYAVNKYGWLPIHVAVYCGANQLIIKYLLEFSKRSM
;
A
#
# COMPACT_ATOMS: atom_id res chain seq x y z
N MET A 1 -4.16 23.81 20.42
CA MET A 1 -2.83 24.05 19.83
C MET A 1 -1.87 23.21 20.65
N THR A 2 -1.36 22.04 20.25
CA THR A 2 -0.89 21.56 18.97
C THR A 2 -1.04 20.02 18.94
N THR A 3 -1.90 19.46 18.08
CA THR A 3 -1.73 18.06 17.68
C THR A 3 -0.88 18.08 16.42
N ASN A 4 0.43 18.19 16.62
CA ASN A 4 1.40 17.64 15.68
C ASN A 4 1.21 16.11 15.71
N SER A 5 0.09 15.63 15.16
CA SER A 5 -0.13 14.21 14.96
C SER A 5 0.66 13.85 13.73
N THR A 6 1.93 13.51 13.95
CA THR A 6 2.66 12.64 13.02
C THR A 6 1.73 11.48 12.69
N CYS A 7 1.41 11.28 11.41
CA CYS A 7 0.68 10.10 10.98
C CYS A 7 1.44 8.86 11.46
N ASP A 8 0.98 8.22 12.53
CA ASP A 8 1.58 6.97 12.96
C ASP A 8 1.09 5.82 12.06
N PHE A 9 1.91 4.78 11.98
CA PHE A 9 1.65 3.64 11.10
C PHE A 9 0.32 2.92 11.42
N HIS A 10 -0.11 2.99 12.68
CA HIS A 10 -1.34 2.36 13.15
C HIS A 10 -2.57 3.13 12.66
N GLN A 11 -2.51 4.47 12.67
CA GLN A 11 -3.54 5.34 12.10
C GLN A 11 -3.77 5.03 10.62
N LEU A 12 -2.71 4.89 9.81
CA LEU A 12 -2.86 4.56 8.39
C LEU A 12 -3.55 3.19 8.18
N MET A 13 -3.12 2.15 8.91
CA MET A 13 -3.75 0.83 8.81
C MET A 13 -5.22 0.86 9.20
N TYR A 14 -5.55 1.58 10.29
CA TYR A 14 -6.92 1.75 10.73
C TYR A 14 -7.77 2.39 9.62
N LEU A 15 -7.29 3.47 9.00
CA LEU A 15 -8.02 4.17 7.94
C LEU A 15 -8.18 3.34 6.66
N LEU A 16 -7.15 2.57 6.28
CA LEU A 16 -7.26 1.61 5.17
C LEU A 16 -8.25 0.48 5.48
N ASP A 17 -8.36 0.08 6.75
CA ASP A 17 -9.26 -0.97 7.20
C ASP A 17 -10.72 -0.49 7.33
N THR A 18 -10.93 0.77 7.69
CA THR A 18 -12.26 1.41 7.70
C THR A 18 -12.73 1.84 6.31
N ASN A 19 -11.87 1.70 5.30
CA ASN A 19 -12.09 2.18 3.92
C ASN A 19 -12.43 3.68 3.87
N ASP A 20 -11.92 4.48 4.81
CA ASP A 20 -12.06 5.93 4.79
C ASP A 20 -11.01 6.53 3.84
N LEU A 21 -11.34 6.47 2.55
CA LEU A 21 -10.42 6.84 1.48
C LEU A 21 -10.03 8.31 1.50
N GLU A 22 -10.87 9.19 2.05
CA GLU A 22 -10.65 10.63 1.99
C GLU A 22 -9.71 11.09 3.09
N GLU A 23 -9.85 10.56 4.30
CA GLU A 23 -8.91 10.85 5.38
C GLU A 23 -7.51 10.34 5.05
N VAL A 24 -7.38 9.15 4.43
CA VAL A 24 -6.07 8.66 3.98
C VAL A 24 -5.45 9.58 2.93
N ARG A 25 -6.22 10.07 1.96
CA ARG A 25 -5.73 11.01 0.94
C ARG A 25 -5.28 12.32 1.53
N ILE A 26 -6.03 12.87 2.48
CA ILE A 26 -5.69 14.12 3.18
C ILE A 26 -4.39 13.91 3.95
N LEU A 27 -4.31 12.84 4.73
CA LEU A 27 -3.15 12.51 5.56
C LEU A 27 -1.87 12.35 4.72
N LEU A 28 -1.97 11.69 3.57
CA LEU A 28 -0.83 11.43 2.68
C LEU A 28 -0.45 12.62 1.79
N LYS A 29 -1.37 13.58 1.53
CA LYS A 29 -1.08 14.82 0.79
C LYS A 29 -0.49 15.92 1.65
N HIS A 30 -0.86 15.99 2.94
CA HIS A 30 -0.55 17.13 3.79
C HIS A 30 0.90 17.11 4.35
N GLU A 31 1.53 15.95 4.43
CA GLU A 31 2.94 15.85 4.78
C GLU A 31 3.82 15.85 3.51
N ASN A 32 4.69 16.87 3.38
CA ASN A 32 5.85 16.93 2.46
C ASN A 32 6.89 15.80 2.71
N GLY A 33 6.47 14.64 3.22
CA GLY A 33 7.27 13.62 3.91
C GLY A 33 6.94 12.17 3.55
N VAL A 34 6.26 11.91 2.42
CA VAL A 34 6.07 10.53 1.87
C VAL A 34 7.42 9.79 1.73
N LYS A 35 8.54 10.52 1.73
CA LYS A 35 9.91 9.99 1.71
C LYS A 35 10.32 9.19 2.96
N ARG A 36 9.52 9.13 4.03
CA ARG A 36 9.89 8.43 5.29
C ARG A 36 8.86 7.47 5.85
N MET A 37 7.66 7.40 5.30
CA MET A 37 6.67 6.45 5.80
C MET A 37 7.02 5.07 5.26
N ASN A 38 7.08 4.09 6.15
CA ASN A 38 7.34 2.66 5.92
C ASN A 38 6.34 1.96 4.94
N LEU A 39 5.65 2.71 4.07
CA LEU A 39 4.89 2.23 2.91
C LEU A 39 5.72 1.27 2.04
N PHE A 40 7.02 1.53 1.97
CA PHE A 40 8.00 0.80 1.15
C PHE A 40 8.76 -0.28 1.93
N ASP A 41 8.72 -0.22 3.25
CA ASP A 41 9.53 -1.08 4.09
C ASP A 41 8.82 -2.38 4.45
N LYS A 42 9.66 -3.37 4.76
CA LYS A 42 9.28 -4.71 5.16
C LYS A 42 8.48 -4.63 6.46
N PHE A 43 7.19 -4.97 6.38
CA PHE A 43 6.22 -4.74 7.45
C PHE A 43 6.03 -5.93 8.38
N ASP A 44 6.12 -7.17 7.88
CA ASP A 44 5.92 -8.37 8.68
C ASP A 44 7.15 -9.30 8.70
N SER A 45 7.06 -10.41 9.44
CA SER A 45 8.08 -11.46 9.50
C SER A 45 8.32 -12.19 8.17
N ASN A 46 7.50 -11.91 7.16
CA ASN A 46 7.64 -12.35 5.79
C ASN A 46 8.23 -11.27 4.88
N ASN A 47 8.66 -10.14 5.43
CA ASN A 47 9.08 -8.96 4.68
C ASN A 47 8.03 -8.47 3.68
N ASN A 48 6.75 -8.79 3.87
CA ASN A 48 5.69 -8.23 3.06
C ASN A 48 5.62 -6.73 3.34
N THR A 49 5.46 -5.93 2.30
CA THR A 49 5.07 -4.51 2.44
C THR A 49 3.57 -4.41 2.72
N LEU A 50 3.09 -3.19 3.02
CA LEU A 50 1.64 -2.93 3.11
C LEU A 50 0.90 -3.41 1.86
N LEU A 51 1.44 -3.12 0.66
CA LEU A 51 0.82 -3.53 -0.60
C LEU A 51 0.59 -5.05 -0.67
N HIS A 52 1.56 -5.87 -0.26
CA HIS A 52 1.40 -7.33 -0.20
C HIS A 52 0.27 -7.76 0.74
N ARG A 53 0.16 -7.15 1.93
CA ARG A 53 -0.88 -7.48 2.92
C ARG A 53 -2.29 -7.17 2.42
N TYR A 54 -2.47 -6.00 1.82
CA TYR A 54 -3.78 -5.59 1.30
C TYR A 54 -4.19 -6.39 0.05
N ILE A 55 -3.23 -6.87 -0.74
CA ILE A 55 -3.48 -7.87 -1.80
C ILE A 55 -3.93 -9.21 -1.22
N LEU A 56 -3.24 -9.74 -0.19
CA LEU A 56 -3.63 -10.99 0.48
C LEU A 56 -5.04 -10.92 1.09
N ARG A 57 -5.47 -9.73 1.53
CA ARG A 57 -6.82 -9.46 2.03
C ARG A 57 -7.85 -9.18 0.94
N ASN A 58 -7.42 -9.13 -0.33
CA ASN A 58 -8.25 -8.84 -1.49
C ASN A 58 -8.99 -7.47 -1.42
N GLN A 59 -8.36 -6.48 -0.80
CA GLN A 59 -8.95 -5.15 -0.58
C GLN A 59 -8.54 -4.20 -1.72
N ALA A 60 -9.30 -4.20 -2.82
CA ALA A 60 -8.95 -3.49 -4.04
C ALA A 60 -8.83 -1.96 -3.85
N ASP A 61 -9.70 -1.34 -3.05
CA ASP A 61 -9.69 0.10 -2.80
C ASP A 61 -8.42 0.54 -2.06
N ALA A 62 -8.07 -0.18 -1.00
CA ALA A 62 -6.84 0.03 -0.25
C ALA A 62 -5.59 -0.20 -1.13
N VAL A 63 -5.60 -1.23 -1.98
CA VAL A 63 -4.51 -1.46 -2.94
C VAL A 63 -4.36 -0.30 -3.92
N HIS A 64 -5.46 0.17 -4.51
CA HIS A 64 -5.43 1.31 -5.44
C HIS A 64 -4.85 2.56 -4.77
N LEU A 65 -5.32 2.86 -3.56
CA LEU A 65 -4.88 4.02 -2.82
C LEU A 65 -3.39 3.93 -2.44
N LEU A 66 -2.92 2.76 -1.98
CA LEU A 66 -1.50 2.55 -1.71
C LEU A 66 -0.62 2.81 -2.96
N LEU A 67 -1.09 2.38 -4.14
CA LEU A 67 -0.40 2.60 -5.41
C LEU A 67 -0.37 4.08 -5.81
N GLU A 68 -1.49 4.80 -5.65
CA GLU A 68 -1.55 6.24 -5.88
C GLU A 68 -0.61 7.02 -4.94
N CYS A 69 -0.40 6.50 -3.74
CA CYS A 69 0.54 7.05 -2.76
C CYS A 69 1.98 6.61 -3.00
N GLY A 70 2.23 5.95 -4.13
CA GLY A 70 3.57 5.64 -4.63
C GLY A 70 4.09 4.27 -4.24
N ALA A 71 3.33 3.42 -3.53
CA ALA A 71 3.76 2.10 -3.11
C ALA A 71 4.41 1.31 -4.26
N SER A 72 5.59 0.75 -4.00
CA SER A 72 6.36 0.07 -5.05
C SER A 72 5.70 -1.23 -5.48
N VAL A 73 5.31 -1.30 -6.75
CA VAL A 73 4.89 -2.53 -7.44
C VAL A 73 6.05 -3.51 -7.65
N TYR A 74 7.28 -3.09 -7.36
CA TYR A 74 8.51 -3.87 -7.53
C TYR A 74 9.12 -4.35 -6.21
N ALA A 75 8.48 -4.04 -5.06
CA ALA A 75 8.98 -4.48 -3.76
C ALA A 75 8.95 -6.01 -3.65
N VAL A 76 10.04 -6.62 -3.18
CA VAL A 76 10.09 -8.07 -2.97
C VAL A 76 9.96 -8.42 -1.49
N ASN A 77 9.12 -9.41 -1.18
CA ASN A 77 9.04 -9.98 0.16
C ASN A 77 10.19 -11.01 0.41
N LYS A 78 10.18 -11.72 1.54
CA LYS A 78 11.27 -12.65 1.89
C LYS A 78 11.38 -13.85 0.95
N TYR A 79 10.33 -14.13 0.19
CA TYR A 79 10.27 -15.20 -0.79
C TYR A 79 10.69 -14.73 -2.19
N GLY A 80 11.13 -13.47 -2.34
CA GLY A 80 11.43 -12.87 -3.63
C GLY A 80 10.17 -12.55 -4.44
N TRP A 81 9.00 -12.54 -3.81
CA TRP A 81 7.74 -12.31 -4.53
C TRP A 81 7.42 -10.84 -4.61
N LEU A 82 7.02 -10.43 -5.81
CA LEU A 82 6.44 -9.14 -6.11
C LEU A 82 4.97 -9.11 -5.66
N PRO A 83 4.36 -7.92 -5.51
CA PRO A 83 2.95 -7.76 -5.27
C PRO A 83 2.09 -8.53 -6.28
N ILE A 84 2.49 -8.53 -7.56
CA ILE A 84 1.78 -9.28 -8.60
C ILE A 84 1.90 -10.81 -8.44
N HIS A 85 3.04 -11.32 -7.99
CA HIS A 85 3.19 -12.76 -7.70
C HIS A 85 2.25 -13.17 -6.57
N VAL A 86 2.15 -12.35 -5.51
CA VAL A 86 1.20 -12.58 -4.42
C VAL A 86 -0.24 -12.53 -4.93
N ALA A 87 -0.60 -11.53 -5.74
CA ALA A 87 -1.95 -11.38 -6.29
C ALA A 87 -2.39 -12.61 -7.11
N VAL A 88 -1.50 -13.12 -7.96
CA VAL A 88 -1.78 -14.33 -8.76
C VAL A 88 -1.85 -15.57 -7.88
N TYR A 89 -0.91 -15.73 -6.95
CA TYR A 89 -0.85 -16.89 -6.06
C TYR A 89 -2.09 -17.03 -5.17
N CYS A 90 -2.60 -15.93 -4.61
CA CYS A 90 -3.77 -15.96 -3.72
C CYS A 90 -5.11 -15.86 -4.45
N GLY A 91 -5.12 -15.77 -5.79
CA GLY A 91 -6.34 -15.59 -6.57
C GLY A 91 -7.03 -14.25 -6.29
N ALA A 92 -6.25 -13.17 -6.13
CA ALA A 92 -6.78 -11.83 -5.89
C ALA A 92 -7.69 -11.37 -7.05
N ASN A 93 -8.59 -10.43 -6.73
CA ASN A 93 -9.53 -9.85 -7.67
C ASN A 93 -8.80 -9.32 -8.93
N GLN A 94 -9.38 -9.57 -10.11
CA GLN A 94 -8.90 -9.10 -11.40
C GLN A 94 -8.56 -7.59 -11.40
N LEU A 95 -9.32 -6.80 -10.64
CA LEU A 95 -9.11 -5.36 -10.50
C LEU A 95 -7.75 -5.02 -9.86
N ILE A 96 -7.34 -5.78 -8.84
CA ILE A 96 -6.02 -5.63 -8.19
C ILE A 96 -4.91 -5.91 -9.20
N ILE A 97 -5.05 -6.99 -9.97
CA ILE A 97 -4.07 -7.33 -11.02
C ILE A 97 -3.99 -6.21 -12.06
N LYS A 98 -5.14 -5.66 -12.47
CA LYS A 98 -5.20 -4.54 -13.40
C LYS A 98 -4.48 -3.30 -12.85
N TYR A 99 -4.72 -2.93 -11.59
CA TYR A 99 -4.03 -1.80 -10.97
C TYR A 99 -2.51 -1.98 -10.95
N LEU A 100 -2.03 -3.16 -10.54
CA LEU A 100 -0.59 -3.44 -10.52
C LEU A 100 0.06 -3.33 -11.91
N LEU A 101 -0.64 -3.78 -12.96
CA LEU A 101 -0.17 -3.69 -14.35
C LEU A 101 -0.21 -2.27 -14.93
N GLU A 102 -1.16 -1.43 -14.49
CA GLU A 102 -1.23 -0.04 -14.91
C GLU A 102 -0.14 0.81 -14.24
N PHE A 103 0.08 0.62 -12.94
CA PHE A 103 1.11 1.36 -12.20
C PHE A 103 2.54 0.92 -12.55
N SER A 104 2.76 -0.34 -12.95
CA SER A 104 4.06 -0.80 -13.45
C SER A 104 4.47 -0.13 -14.77
N LYS A 105 3.50 0.14 -15.66
CA LYS A 105 3.74 0.83 -16.93
C LYS A 105 4.01 2.32 -16.79
N ARG A 106 3.48 2.96 -15.74
CA ARG A 106 3.63 4.40 -15.47
C ARG A 106 4.99 4.78 -14.88
N SER A 107 5.78 3.81 -14.43
CA SER A 107 7.07 4.01 -13.76
C SER A 107 8.29 3.79 -14.68
N MET A 108 8.06 3.66 -16.00
CA MET A 108 9.05 3.70 -17.08
C MET A 108 8.93 5.01 -17.86
#